data_AF-A0A819ZG45-F1
#
_entry.id   AF-A0A819ZG45-F1
#
_cell.length_a   1.000
_cell.length_b   1.000
_cell.length_c   1.000
_cell.angle_alpha   90.00
_cell.angle_beta   90.00
_cell.angle_gamma   90.00
#
_symmetry.space_group_name_H-M   'P 1'
#
loop_
_entity.id
_entity.type
_entity.pdbx_description
1 polymer ?
#
loop_
_entity_poly.entity_id
_entity_poly.type
_entity_poly.pdbx_seq_one_letter_code
_entity_poly.pdbx_strand_id
1 'polypeptide(L)'
;SLSTNISERRQSKVSVNIPIFKDSRTPSPFRDELFKDDPDIKDDHIHLDSSLAGLGCSCLQVTFQGESIKEAIHLYDQLLPLCPIMLCLSAACPIWRGYLSDIDCRWNILCEAIDARTAEEKKQTGFPSRYALAPLYLADKNKHLNDIDYSIDEYIITNLIDQGMPETLSRHYGHLFIHDPLVVLEESLHTVDDTTSYHFENINSHVWNSLRLKPPPLNDTLTGWRVEFRPMDIQISDFENAALVVFVALLTRVIIAYDLDLTIPISQVDENMDIAHYRDSVRREKFYFRYGTYTSQIFMNEIINGNKHFPGLVPLVRKYIHEREDMDENTRHTIEQYLLLISKRADGTLLTNASWIREFVLSHSSYKQDSVISEEIQYDLIWKMVQITNEHKKLPTN
;
A
#
# COMPACT_ATOMS: atom_id res chain seq x y z
N SER A 1 -7.26 17.00 17.74
CA SER A 1 -6.98 16.66 16.33
C SER A 1 -6.77 15.16 16.24
N LEU A 2 -6.80 14.54 15.05
CA LEU A 2 -6.58 13.08 14.93
C LEU A 2 -5.28 12.62 15.63
N SER A 3 -4.17 13.36 15.48
CA SER A 3 -2.91 13.05 16.16
C SER A 3 -3.03 13.06 17.68
N THR A 4 -3.75 14.02 18.26
CA THR A 4 -3.98 14.08 19.71
C THR A 4 -4.76 12.85 20.17
N ASN A 5 -5.84 12.54 19.46
CA ASN A 5 -6.75 11.46 19.84
C ASN A 5 -6.08 10.08 19.71
N ILE A 6 -5.17 9.90 18.74
CA ILE A 6 -4.31 8.71 18.64
C ILE A 6 -3.46 8.57 19.91
N SER A 7 -2.68 9.59 20.27
CA SER A 7 -1.78 9.52 21.42
C SER A 7 -2.52 9.37 22.76
N GLU A 8 -3.65 10.06 22.92
CA GLU A 8 -4.49 9.96 24.12
C GLU A 8 -5.09 8.56 24.27
N ARG A 9 -5.65 7.99 23.20
CA ARG A 9 -6.16 6.61 23.19
C ARG A 9 -5.05 5.60 23.47
N ARG A 10 -3.90 5.77 22.81
CA ARG A 10 -2.72 4.91 22.97
C ARG A 10 -2.11 5.00 24.38
N GLN A 11 -2.42 6.06 25.13
CA GLN A 11 -1.83 6.39 26.45
C GLN A 11 -0.30 6.51 26.43
N SER A 12 0.27 6.75 25.25
CA SER A 12 1.71 6.91 25.01
C SER A 12 1.93 7.68 23.71
N LYS A 13 3.15 8.18 23.50
CA LYS A 13 3.52 8.71 22.20
C LYS A 13 3.56 7.58 21.17
N VAL A 14 3.37 7.95 19.91
CA VAL A 14 3.71 7.04 18.82
C VAL A 14 5.22 6.91 18.76
N SER A 15 5.70 5.72 18.41
CA SER A 15 7.11 5.39 18.35
C SER A 15 7.30 4.48 17.16
N VAL A 16 8.05 4.96 16.16
CA VAL A 16 8.39 4.24 14.93
C VAL A 16 9.90 4.01 14.92
N ASN A 17 10.33 2.80 14.64
CA ASN A 17 11.75 2.47 14.55
C ASN A 17 12.05 1.89 13.15
N ILE A 18 12.76 2.67 12.34
CA ILE A 18 13.07 2.36 10.95
C ILE A 18 14.53 1.91 10.86
N PRO A 19 14.86 0.72 10.33
CA PRO A 19 16.25 0.27 10.26
C PRO A 19 17.08 1.27 9.44
N ILE A 20 18.21 1.71 9.99
CA ILE A 20 19.11 2.62 9.29
C ILE A 20 19.91 1.86 8.23
N PHE A 21 20.14 2.49 7.09
CA PHE A 21 21.12 2.00 6.13
C PHE A 21 22.52 2.02 6.79
N LYS A 22 23.25 0.90 6.76
CA LYS A 22 24.61 0.82 7.32
C LYS A 22 25.65 0.93 6.21
N ASP A 23 26.23 2.11 6.04
CA ASP A 23 27.40 2.37 5.20
C ASP A 23 28.68 2.31 6.05
N SER A 24 29.83 2.41 5.38
CA SER A 24 31.18 2.27 5.91
C SER A 24 31.53 3.21 7.08
N ARG A 25 30.90 4.38 7.18
CA ARG A 25 31.08 5.35 8.28
C ARG A 25 29.81 5.57 9.11
N THR A 26 28.76 4.77 8.89
CA THR A 26 27.58 4.80 9.76
C THR A 26 27.96 4.27 11.15
N PRO A 27 27.69 5.02 12.24
CA PRO A 27 27.91 4.51 13.59
C PRO A 27 27.19 3.17 13.81
N SER A 28 27.83 2.24 14.52
CA SER A 28 27.24 0.94 14.89
C SER A 28 27.58 0.63 16.35
N PRO A 29 26.61 0.66 17.28
CA PRO A 29 25.20 0.95 17.01
C PRO A 29 24.99 2.40 16.58
N PHE A 30 24.10 2.64 15.63
CA PHE A 30 23.58 3.98 15.39
C PHE A 30 22.59 4.34 16.50
N ARG A 31 22.75 5.52 17.08
CA ARG A 31 21.84 6.11 18.06
C ARG A 31 21.66 7.58 17.72
N ASP A 32 20.41 8.01 17.58
CA ASP A 32 20.10 9.41 17.36
C ASP A 32 20.16 10.17 18.69
N GLU A 33 21.13 11.07 18.82
CA GLU A 33 21.36 11.88 20.03
C GLU A 33 20.15 12.72 20.44
N LEU A 34 19.25 13.07 19.50
CA LEU A 34 18.02 13.80 19.80
C LEU A 34 17.04 13.00 20.66
N PHE A 35 17.13 11.67 20.64
CA PHE A 35 16.18 10.76 21.29
C PHE A 35 16.84 9.81 22.29
N LYS A 36 18.10 10.08 22.69
CA LYS A 36 18.88 9.20 23.56
C LYS A 36 18.23 8.86 24.92
N ASP A 37 17.34 9.72 25.39
CA ASP A 37 16.63 9.56 26.66
C ASP A 37 15.24 8.89 26.48
N ASP A 38 14.83 8.60 25.25
CA ASP A 38 13.56 7.92 24.95
C ASP A 38 13.73 6.40 25.08
N PRO A 39 12.94 5.72 25.94
CA PRO A 39 13.11 4.29 26.21
C PRO A 39 12.66 3.38 25.06
N ASP A 40 11.91 3.90 24.08
CA ASP A 40 11.35 3.11 22.97
C ASP A 40 12.26 3.08 21.72
N ILE A 41 13.42 3.74 21.76
CA ILE A 41 14.38 3.73 20.65
C ILE A 41 15.08 2.37 20.55
N LYS A 42 15.34 1.94 19.31
CA LYS A 42 16.15 0.76 19.02
C LYS A 42 17.50 1.18 18.46
N ASP A 43 18.56 0.51 18.92
CA ASP A 43 19.88 0.60 18.29
C ASP A 43 19.76 0.28 16.80
N ASP A 44 20.52 0.99 15.96
CA ASP A 44 20.51 0.84 14.50
C ASP A 44 19.19 1.19 13.82
N HIS A 45 18.37 2.06 14.44
CA HIS A 45 17.14 2.55 13.87
C HIS A 45 17.06 4.08 13.88
N ILE A 46 16.52 4.63 12.80
CA ILE A 46 15.99 5.99 12.72
C ILE A 46 14.67 5.97 13.47
N HIS A 47 14.53 6.86 14.46
CA HIS A 47 13.31 6.96 15.25
C HIS A 47 12.32 7.96 14.60
N LEU A 48 11.03 7.88 14.87
CA LEU A 48 10.05 8.94 14.62
C LEU A 48 9.00 8.91 15.74
N ASP A 49 8.62 10.06 16.27
CA ASP A 49 7.75 10.19 17.45
C ASP A 49 6.42 10.93 17.17
N SER A 50 6.06 11.09 15.89
CA SER A 50 4.90 11.86 15.47
C SER A 50 4.05 11.12 14.44
N SER A 51 2.73 11.18 14.61
CA SER A 51 1.79 10.61 13.64
C SER A 51 1.83 11.29 12.28
N LEU A 52 2.28 12.55 12.25
CA LEU A 52 2.53 13.30 11.02
C LEU A 52 3.68 12.69 10.20
N ALA A 53 4.57 11.91 10.80
CA ALA A 53 5.63 11.25 10.04
C ALA A 53 5.08 10.17 9.10
N GLY A 54 3.96 9.53 9.48
CA GLY A 54 3.18 8.68 8.57
C GLY A 54 2.19 9.49 7.73
N LEU A 55 1.29 10.25 8.38
CA LEU A 55 0.20 10.98 7.69
C LEU A 55 0.68 12.09 6.74
N GLY A 56 1.91 12.58 6.91
CA GLY A 56 2.54 13.54 6.01
C GLY A 56 3.13 12.89 4.76
N CYS A 57 3.18 11.56 4.67
CA CYS A 57 3.59 10.87 3.45
C CYS A 57 2.49 10.92 2.38
N SER A 58 2.91 10.89 1.12
CA SER A 58 2.01 10.83 -0.04
C SER A 58 1.92 9.41 -0.60
N CYS A 59 0.85 9.13 -1.33
CA CYS A 59 0.64 7.84 -1.98
C CYS A 59 -0.18 7.97 -3.26
N LEU A 60 -0.16 6.91 -4.06
CA LEU A 60 -1.02 6.77 -5.23
C LEU A 60 -2.14 5.78 -4.92
N GLN A 61 -3.40 6.24 -5.02
CA GLN A 61 -4.58 5.41 -4.78
C GLN A 61 -5.49 5.44 -6.00
N VAL A 62 -6.07 4.29 -6.35
CA VAL A 62 -6.98 4.16 -7.49
C VAL A 62 -8.25 3.48 -7.03
N THR A 63 -9.41 4.03 -7.42
CA THR A 63 -10.71 3.46 -7.09
C THR A 63 -11.42 2.97 -8.34
N PHE A 64 -11.91 1.73 -8.32
CA PHE A 64 -12.66 1.11 -9.39
C PHE A 64 -14.10 0.89 -8.95
N GLN A 65 -15.07 1.14 -9.84
CA GLN A 65 -16.46 0.78 -9.63
C GLN A 65 -16.75 -0.55 -10.30
N GLY A 66 -17.24 -1.53 -9.54
CA GLY A 66 -17.74 -2.78 -10.08
C GLY A 66 -19.16 -2.62 -10.62
N GLU A 67 -19.57 -3.50 -11.53
CA GLU A 67 -20.95 -3.54 -12.05
C GLU A 67 -21.97 -3.93 -10.97
N SER A 68 -21.51 -4.66 -9.95
CA SER A 68 -22.31 -5.14 -8.83
C SER A 68 -21.44 -5.35 -7.59
N ILE A 69 -22.05 -5.57 -6.43
CA ILE A 69 -21.31 -5.97 -5.23
C ILE A 69 -20.52 -7.27 -5.44
N LYS A 70 -21.04 -8.19 -6.27
CA LYS A 70 -20.36 -9.48 -6.56
C LYS A 70 -19.05 -9.25 -7.31
N GLU A 71 -19.07 -8.39 -8.33
CA GLU A 71 -17.87 -8.03 -9.06
C GLU A 71 -16.90 -7.23 -8.19
N ALA A 72 -17.39 -6.30 -7.36
CA ALA A 72 -16.57 -5.56 -6.42
C ALA A 72 -15.86 -6.49 -5.40
N ILE A 73 -16.58 -7.45 -4.83
CA ILE A 73 -16.00 -8.48 -3.94
C ILE A 73 -14.98 -9.34 -4.69
N HIS A 74 -15.30 -9.77 -5.91
CA HIS A 74 -14.36 -10.54 -6.72
C HIS A 74 -13.07 -9.76 -6.98
N LEU A 75 -13.17 -8.51 -7.41
CA LEU A 75 -12.02 -7.64 -7.63
C LEU A 75 -11.24 -7.37 -6.35
N TYR A 76 -11.92 -7.14 -5.23
CA TYR A 76 -11.26 -6.98 -3.92
C TYR A 76 -10.36 -8.18 -3.63
N ASP A 77 -10.90 -9.39 -3.72
CA ASP A 77 -10.15 -10.60 -3.42
C ASP A 77 -8.97 -10.81 -4.37
N GLN A 78 -9.16 -10.57 -5.67
CA GLN A 78 -8.10 -10.77 -6.67
C GLN A 78 -6.99 -9.70 -6.59
N LEU A 79 -7.32 -8.49 -6.13
CA LEU A 79 -6.36 -7.40 -5.97
C LEU A 79 -5.56 -7.50 -4.66
N LEU A 80 -6.04 -8.23 -3.66
CA LEU A 80 -5.39 -8.28 -2.35
C LEU A 80 -3.96 -8.86 -2.41
N PRO A 81 -3.69 -9.99 -3.10
CA PRO A 81 -2.33 -10.50 -3.33
C PRO A 81 -1.42 -9.56 -4.11
N LEU A 82 -1.99 -8.65 -4.90
CA LEU A 82 -1.23 -7.68 -5.69
C LEU A 82 -0.81 -6.46 -4.88
N CYS A 83 -1.36 -6.27 -3.68
CA CYS A 83 -1.00 -5.15 -2.82
C CYS A 83 0.50 -5.07 -2.50
N PRO A 84 1.15 -6.12 -1.95
CA PRO A 84 2.59 -6.11 -1.71
C PRO A 84 3.42 -6.04 -3.00
N ILE A 85 2.94 -6.64 -4.09
CA ILE A 85 3.61 -6.61 -5.40
C ILE A 85 3.71 -5.19 -5.92
N MET A 86 2.60 -4.45 -5.91
CA MET A 86 2.54 -3.08 -6.37
C MET A 86 3.21 -2.12 -5.39
N LEU A 87 3.18 -2.38 -4.08
CA LEU A 87 3.97 -1.65 -3.09
C LEU A 87 5.45 -1.70 -3.48
N CYS A 88 6.00 -2.90 -3.67
CA CYS A 88 7.40 -3.12 -4.03
C CYS A 88 7.80 -2.47 -5.37
N LEU A 89 6.98 -2.62 -6.42
CA LEU A 89 7.25 -2.00 -7.74
C LEU A 89 7.20 -0.47 -7.73
N SER A 90 6.44 0.10 -6.79
CA SER A 90 6.27 1.54 -6.64
C SER A 90 7.25 2.17 -5.66
N ALA A 91 8.07 1.38 -4.95
CA ALA A 91 8.91 1.84 -3.84
C ALA A 91 9.62 3.18 -4.10
N ALA A 92 9.39 4.16 -3.21
CA ALA A 92 9.87 5.54 -3.38
C ALA A 92 10.32 6.23 -2.08
N CYS A 93 10.46 5.52 -0.96
CA CYS A 93 10.69 6.12 0.37
C CYS A 93 11.94 5.58 1.10
N PRO A 94 13.17 5.83 0.59
CA PRO A 94 14.41 5.34 1.18
C PRO A 94 15.08 6.30 2.19
N ILE A 95 14.49 7.47 2.45
CA ILE A 95 15.03 8.51 3.33
C ILE A 95 13.99 8.88 4.38
N TRP A 96 14.40 8.87 5.64
CA TRP A 96 13.57 9.24 6.78
C TRP A 96 14.35 10.12 7.75
N ARG A 97 13.76 11.26 8.15
CA ARG A 97 14.34 12.22 9.10
C ARG A 97 15.81 12.57 8.81
N GLY A 98 16.16 12.76 7.54
CA GLY A 98 17.53 13.11 7.14
C GLY A 98 18.53 11.96 7.17
N TYR A 99 18.06 10.70 7.18
CA TYR A 99 18.91 9.51 7.10
C TYR A 99 18.44 8.56 6.00
N LEU A 100 19.38 7.85 5.37
CA LEU A 100 19.05 6.68 4.54
C LEU A 100 18.54 5.53 5.42
N SER A 101 17.39 4.96 5.09
CA SER A 101 16.85 3.73 5.71
C SER A 101 17.27 2.48 4.96
N ASP A 102 17.22 1.32 5.61
CA ASP A 102 17.41 0.00 4.99
C ASP A 102 16.08 -0.63 4.50
N ILE A 103 15.07 0.21 4.32
CA ILE A 103 13.80 -0.09 3.66
C ILE A 103 13.50 0.96 2.59
N ASP A 104 12.65 0.60 1.63
CA ASP A 104 12.36 1.42 0.45
C ASP A 104 10.89 1.92 0.35
N CYS A 105 10.02 1.47 1.26
CA CYS A 105 8.57 1.70 1.21
C CYS A 105 8.06 2.39 2.50
N ARG A 106 6.98 3.16 2.40
CA ARG A 106 6.38 3.88 3.53
C ARG A 106 5.47 3.06 4.44
N TRP A 107 5.00 1.89 3.99
CA TRP A 107 3.77 1.29 4.51
C TRP A 107 3.83 0.95 6.01
N ASN A 108 4.86 0.23 6.47
CA ASN A 108 5.04 -0.13 7.88
C ASN A 108 5.24 1.10 8.77
N ILE A 109 5.81 2.18 8.23
CA ILE A 109 5.96 3.44 8.95
C ILE A 109 4.60 4.11 9.17
N LEU A 110 3.71 4.08 8.17
CA LEU A 110 2.33 4.52 8.38
C LEU A 110 1.62 3.64 9.41
N CYS A 111 1.74 2.32 9.31
CA CYS A 111 1.15 1.38 10.27
C CYS A 111 1.52 1.75 11.71
N GLU A 112 2.80 2.03 11.99
CA GLU A 112 3.30 2.38 13.31
C GLU A 112 2.98 3.83 13.72
N ALA A 113 3.10 4.79 12.80
CA ALA A 113 2.91 6.22 13.10
C ALA A 113 1.47 6.58 13.49
N ILE A 114 0.47 5.80 13.06
CA ILE A 114 -0.93 6.00 13.45
C ILE A 114 -1.50 4.84 14.27
N ASP A 115 -0.62 4.02 14.85
CA ASP A 115 -1.01 2.92 15.73
C ASP A 115 -1.60 3.45 17.04
N ALA A 116 -2.92 3.49 17.11
CA ALA A 116 -3.66 3.92 18.29
C ALA A 116 -3.86 2.82 19.35
N ARG A 117 -3.31 1.61 19.15
CA ARG A 117 -3.47 0.49 20.08
C ARG A 117 -2.85 0.78 21.44
N THR A 118 -3.62 0.50 22.49
CA THR A 118 -3.14 0.42 23.87
C THR A 118 -2.13 -0.70 24.05
N ALA A 119 -1.39 -0.70 25.16
CA ALA A 119 -0.45 -1.77 25.49
C ALA A 119 -1.12 -3.15 25.60
N GLU A 120 -2.40 -3.19 25.98
CA GLU A 120 -3.14 -4.45 26.09
C GLU A 120 -3.64 -4.96 24.73
N GLU A 121 -4.11 -4.08 23.85
CA GLU A 121 -4.49 -4.46 22.48
C GLU A 121 -3.29 -4.98 21.68
N LYS A 122 -2.09 -4.44 21.90
CA LYS A 122 -0.87 -4.97 21.26
C LYS A 122 -0.53 -6.41 21.67
N LYS A 123 -1.04 -6.89 22.81
CA LYS A 123 -0.87 -8.27 23.28
C LYS A 123 -1.97 -9.18 22.75
N GLN A 124 -3.04 -8.63 22.19
CA GLN A 124 -4.14 -9.41 21.62
C GLN A 124 -3.75 -9.91 20.23
N THR A 125 -3.87 -11.23 20.03
CA THR A 125 -3.69 -11.84 18.73
C THR A 125 -4.70 -11.27 17.74
N GLY A 126 -4.23 -10.92 16.54
CA GLY A 126 -5.12 -10.48 15.47
C GLY A 126 -5.72 -9.09 15.65
N PHE A 127 -5.22 -8.26 16.57
CA PHE A 127 -5.63 -6.86 16.71
C PHE A 127 -4.60 -5.94 15.99
N PRO A 128 -4.84 -5.59 14.71
CA PRO A 128 -3.87 -4.82 13.94
C PRO A 128 -3.89 -3.33 14.31
N SER A 129 -2.87 -2.60 13.85
CA SER A 129 -3.01 -1.15 13.72
C SER A 129 -4.20 -0.85 12.82
N ARG A 130 -4.89 0.27 13.05
CA ARG A 130 -5.97 0.72 12.17
C ARG A 130 -5.52 1.01 10.73
N TYR A 131 -4.21 1.06 10.49
CA TYR A 131 -3.63 1.04 9.15
C TYR A 131 -2.85 -0.26 9.01
N ALA A 132 -3.31 -1.15 8.14
CA ALA A 132 -2.78 -2.51 8.01
C ALA A 132 -3.14 -3.16 6.67
N LEU A 133 -2.58 -4.32 6.37
CA LEU A 133 -3.06 -5.14 5.26
C LEU A 133 -4.56 -5.46 5.48
N ALA A 134 -5.34 -5.48 4.41
CA ALA A 134 -6.70 -5.99 4.47
C ALA A 134 -6.71 -7.46 4.95
N PRO A 135 -7.43 -7.79 6.03
CA PRO A 135 -7.22 -9.05 6.75
C PRO A 135 -7.99 -10.25 6.18
N LEU A 136 -8.98 -10.01 5.32
CA LEU A 136 -9.96 -11.03 4.94
C LEU A 136 -10.31 -10.91 3.46
N TYR A 137 -10.34 -12.05 2.77
CA TYR A 137 -11.12 -12.22 1.57
C TYR A 137 -12.62 -12.19 1.88
N LEU A 138 -13.38 -11.62 0.95
CA LEU A 138 -14.80 -11.30 1.09
C LEU A 138 -15.70 -12.30 0.36
N ALA A 139 -15.18 -13.09 -0.60
CA ALA A 139 -15.97 -14.11 -1.27
C ALA A 139 -15.95 -15.44 -0.48
N ASP A 140 -17.12 -16.08 -0.35
CA ASP A 140 -17.25 -17.38 0.32
C ASP A 140 -16.33 -18.47 -0.25
N LYS A 141 -16.09 -18.45 -1.57
CA LYS A 141 -15.17 -19.39 -2.23
C LYS A 141 -13.73 -19.29 -1.69
N ASN A 142 -13.33 -18.12 -1.21
CA ASN A 142 -11.98 -17.82 -0.73
C ASN A 142 -11.86 -17.86 0.79
N LYS A 143 -12.94 -18.12 1.54
CA LYS A 143 -12.93 -18.11 3.01
C LYS A 143 -11.89 -19.05 3.64
N HIS A 144 -11.55 -20.13 2.95
CA HIS A 144 -10.54 -21.10 3.39
C HIS A 144 -9.11 -20.57 3.33
N LEU A 145 -8.88 -19.43 2.66
CA LEU A 145 -7.60 -18.74 2.58
C LEU A 145 -7.46 -17.65 3.67
N ASN A 146 -8.52 -17.36 4.44
CA ASN A 146 -8.46 -16.49 5.60
C ASN A 146 -7.88 -17.27 6.79
N ASP A 147 -6.57 -17.51 6.74
CA ASP A 147 -5.83 -18.45 7.61
C ASP A 147 -5.12 -17.78 8.79
N ILE A 148 -5.32 -16.47 8.99
CA ILE A 148 -4.88 -15.73 10.17
C ILE A 148 -6.09 -15.44 11.05
N ASP A 149 -5.92 -15.59 12.37
CA ASP A 149 -6.92 -15.20 13.35
C ASP A 149 -6.88 -13.68 13.54
N TYR A 150 -7.98 -13.01 13.21
CA TYR A 150 -8.17 -11.57 13.38
C TYR A 150 -9.29 -11.29 14.37
N SER A 151 -9.06 -10.31 15.23
CA SER A 151 -10.06 -9.78 16.14
C SER A 151 -11.27 -9.26 15.36
N ILE A 152 -12.45 -9.59 15.84
CA ILE A 152 -13.74 -9.25 15.26
C ILE A 152 -14.76 -8.95 16.35
N ASP A 153 -15.71 -8.07 16.05
CA ASP A 153 -16.86 -7.83 16.90
C ASP A 153 -18.00 -8.80 16.56
N GLU A 154 -18.19 -9.81 17.43
CA GLU A 154 -19.22 -10.85 17.26
C GLU A 154 -20.66 -10.32 17.33
N TYR A 155 -20.89 -9.22 18.06
CA TYR A 155 -22.20 -8.59 18.13
C TYR A 155 -22.56 -7.95 16.79
N ILE A 156 -21.62 -7.22 16.19
CA ILE A 156 -21.79 -6.64 14.84
C ILE A 156 -22.01 -7.73 13.80
N ILE A 157 -21.22 -8.81 13.84
CA ILE A 157 -21.37 -9.94 12.91
C ILE A 157 -22.76 -10.55 12.99
N THR A 158 -23.21 -10.88 14.21
CA THR A 158 -24.51 -11.49 14.45
C THR A 158 -25.64 -10.60 13.91
N ASN A 159 -25.60 -9.31 14.24
CA ASN A 159 -26.60 -8.36 13.78
C ASN A 159 -26.64 -8.26 12.24
N LEU A 160 -25.48 -8.19 11.57
CA LEU A 160 -25.42 -8.11 10.10
C LEU A 160 -25.95 -9.40 9.43
N ILE A 161 -25.64 -10.57 9.98
CA ILE A 161 -26.16 -11.85 9.50
C ILE A 161 -27.68 -11.92 9.66
N ASP A 162 -28.22 -11.49 10.80
CA ASP A 162 -29.67 -11.45 11.06
C ASP A 162 -30.41 -10.52 10.08
N GLN A 163 -29.73 -9.48 9.57
CA GLN A 163 -30.24 -8.60 8.51
C GLN A 163 -30.01 -9.14 7.08
N GLY A 164 -29.45 -10.35 6.94
CA GLY A 164 -29.27 -11.02 5.65
C GLY A 164 -27.94 -10.73 4.93
N MET A 165 -26.95 -10.13 5.61
CA MET A 165 -25.61 -9.97 5.05
C MET A 165 -24.84 -11.31 5.06
N PRO A 166 -24.13 -11.67 3.98
CA PRO A 166 -23.31 -12.89 3.95
C PRO A 166 -22.25 -12.92 5.06
N GLU A 167 -22.00 -14.09 5.64
CA GLU A 167 -21.10 -14.28 6.78
C GLU A 167 -19.70 -13.68 6.55
N THR A 168 -19.08 -13.94 5.40
CA THR A 168 -17.76 -13.42 5.03
C THR A 168 -17.70 -11.89 5.01
N LEU A 169 -18.74 -11.25 4.48
CA LEU A 169 -18.86 -9.79 4.45
C LEU A 169 -19.18 -9.22 5.85
N SER A 170 -20.01 -9.91 6.64
CA SER A 170 -20.29 -9.54 8.03
C SER A 170 -19.01 -9.58 8.87
N ARG A 171 -18.14 -10.58 8.68
CA ARG A 171 -16.83 -10.67 9.36
C ARG A 171 -15.90 -9.52 8.97
N HIS A 172 -15.90 -9.09 7.71
CA HIS A 172 -15.15 -7.91 7.28
C HIS A 172 -15.55 -6.65 8.05
N TYR A 173 -16.86 -6.37 8.15
CA TYR A 173 -17.32 -5.22 8.93
C TYR A 173 -17.13 -5.42 10.43
N GLY A 174 -17.36 -6.61 10.96
CA GLY A 174 -17.07 -6.94 12.36
C GLY A 174 -15.61 -6.67 12.72
N HIS A 175 -14.66 -6.89 11.80
CA HIS A 175 -13.27 -6.52 11.98
C HIS A 175 -13.06 -5.00 12.00
N LEU A 176 -13.66 -4.24 11.06
CA LEU A 176 -13.49 -2.78 11.04
C LEU A 176 -13.98 -2.13 12.34
N PHE A 177 -15.05 -2.66 12.93
CA PHE A 177 -15.72 -2.13 14.11
C PHE A 177 -15.05 -2.49 15.44
N ILE A 178 -13.95 -3.24 15.45
CA ILE A 178 -13.12 -3.41 16.67
C ILE A 178 -12.40 -2.10 17.06
N HIS A 179 -12.35 -1.13 16.15
CA HIS A 179 -11.66 0.14 16.36
C HIS A 179 -12.62 1.23 16.82
N ASP A 180 -12.19 1.99 17.83
CA ASP A 180 -12.94 3.17 18.26
C ASP A 180 -12.94 4.29 17.21
N PRO A 181 -14.02 5.10 17.12
CA PRO A 181 -13.99 6.33 16.36
C PRO A 181 -13.00 7.31 16.99
N LEU A 182 -12.08 7.86 16.19
CA LEU A 182 -11.09 8.81 16.70
C LEU A 182 -11.47 10.27 16.46
N VAL A 183 -12.36 10.56 15.52
CA VAL A 183 -12.75 11.94 15.21
C VAL A 183 -14.25 11.96 14.96
N VAL A 184 -15.00 12.56 15.87
CA VAL A 184 -16.46 12.70 15.76
C VAL A 184 -16.81 14.17 15.93
N LEU A 185 -17.59 14.70 14.99
CA LEU A 185 -18.17 16.03 15.09
C LEU A 185 -19.19 16.08 16.23
N GLU A 186 -19.16 17.16 17.01
CA GLU A 186 -19.98 17.33 18.21
C GLU A 186 -21.48 17.27 17.88
N GLU A 187 -21.88 17.89 16.77
CA GLU A 187 -23.25 17.91 16.26
C GLU A 187 -23.80 16.51 15.94
N SER A 188 -22.91 15.53 15.68
CA SER A 188 -23.31 14.16 15.34
C SER A 188 -23.41 13.23 16.55
N LEU A 189 -23.08 13.67 17.77
CA LEU A 189 -23.03 12.80 18.96
C LEU A 189 -24.41 12.42 19.52
N HIS A 190 -25.42 13.27 19.30
CA HIS A 190 -26.70 13.15 20.00
C HIS A 190 -27.81 12.50 19.17
N THR A 191 -27.68 12.49 17.84
CA THR A 191 -28.69 11.93 16.94
C THR A 191 -28.04 11.09 15.86
N VAL A 192 -28.69 9.98 15.53
CA VAL A 192 -28.36 9.16 14.36
C VAL A 192 -29.29 9.59 13.23
N ASP A 193 -28.70 10.00 12.11
CA ASP A 193 -29.44 10.32 10.88
C ASP A 193 -29.30 9.16 9.89
N ASP A 194 -30.33 8.32 9.84
CA ASP A 194 -30.42 7.14 8.98
C ASP A 194 -30.47 7.49 7.48
N THR A 195 -30.59 8.77 7.12
CA THR A 195 -30.48 9.23 5.73
C THR A 195 -29.04 9.48 5.28
N THR A 196 -28.08 9.33 6.20
CA THR A 196 -26.65 9.52 5.95
C THR A 196 -25.85 8.27 6.33
N SER A 197 -24.69 8.11 5.73
CA SER A 197 -23.72 7.07 6.11
C SER A 197 -22.66 7.59 7.08
N TYR A 198 -22.86 8.76 7.70
CA TYR A 198 -21.81 9.47 8.44
C TYR A 198 -21.19 8.62 9.56
N HIS A 199 -22.01 7.99 10.41
CA HIS A 199 -21.52 7.18 11.53
C HIS A 199 -20.78 5.93 11.07
N PHE A 200 -21.27 5.30 10.00
CA PHE A 200 -20.57 4.19 9.35
C PHE A 200 -19.21 4.65 8.77
N GLU A 201 -19.20 5.77 8.03
CA GLU A 201 -17.98 6.32 7.45
C GLU A 201 -16.99 6.79 8.52
N ASN A 202 -17.45 7.16 9.71
CA ASN A 202 -16.56 7.49 10.83
C ASN A 202 -15.60 6.34 11.15
N ILE A 203 -16.05 5.08 11.05
CA ILE A 203 -15.19 3.91 11.19
C ILE A 203 -14.53 3.56 9.85
N ASN A 204 -15.33 3.34 8.80
CA ASN A 204 -14.85 2.83 7.51
C ASN A 204 -13.77 3.72 6.86
N SER A 205 -13.85 5.04 7.06
CA SER A 205 -12.87 5.99 6.51
C SER A 205 -11.62 6.15 7.37
N HIS A 206 -11.67 5.79 8.67
CA HIS A 206 -10.58 5.89 9.65
C HIS A 206 -9.94 4.54 10.04
N VAL A 207 -10.36 3.47 9.36
CA VAL A 207 -9.61 2.22 9.25
C VAL A 207 -9.08 2.14 7.81
N TRP A 208 -7.76 2.11 7.69
CA TRP A 208 -7.02 2.32 6.44
C TRP A 208 -6.30 1.04 6.02
N ASN A 209 -7.04 0.15 5.38
CA ASN A 209 -6.47 -1.08 4.86
C ASN A 209 -5.78 -0.89 3.50
N SER A 210 -5.01 -1.89 3.05
CA SER A 210 -4.42 -1.95 1.71
C SER A 210 -5.46 -1.89 0.58
N LEU A 211 -6.64 -2.46 0.84
CA LEU A 211 -7.83 -2.33 0.02
C LEU A 211 -9.00 -1.83 0.87
N ARG A 212 -9.87 -1.04 0.25
CA ARG A 212 -11.14 -0.63 0.86
C ARG A 212 -12.31 -0.97 -0.06
N LEU A 213 -13.28 -1.71 0.48
CA LEU A 213 -14.60 -1.84 -0.13
C LEU A 213 -15.41 -0.61 0.26
N LYS A 214 -15.91 0.13 -0.73
CA LYS A 214 -16.68 1.36 -0.51
C LYS A 214 -18.13 1.10 -0.93
N PRO A 215 -19.09 1.11 0.00
CA PRO A 215 -20.50 1.02 -0.36
C PRO A 215 -20.92 2.23 -1.22
N PRO A 216 -22.03 2.11 -1.95
CA PRO A 216 -22.67 3.24 -2.61
C PRO A 216 -23.16 4.26 -1.55
N PRO A 217 -23.06 5.57 -1.80
CA PRO A 217 -23.69 6.58 -0.95
C PRO A 217 -25.22 6.40 -0.96
N LEU A 218 -25.90 6.66 0.17
CA LEU A 218 -27.36 6.51 0.28
C LEU A 218 -28.15 7.41 -0.67
N ASN A 219 -27.63 8.59 -1.00
CA ASN A 219 -28.31 9.62 -1.78
C ASN A 219 -27.72 9.81 -3.21
N ASP A 220 -27.01 8.79 -3.73
CA ASP A 220 -26.42 8.81 -5.07
C ASP A 220 -26.76 7.52 -5.83
N THR A 221 -27.43 7.66 -6.97
CA THR A 221 -27.87 6.53 -7.81
C THR A 221 -26.87 6.12 -8.89
N LEU A 222 -25.83 6.93 -9.14
CA LEU A 222 -24.82 6.66 -10.17
C LEU A 222 -23.61 5.90 -9.60
N THR A 223 -23.28 6.16 -8.34
CA THR A 223 -22.14 5.53 -7.67
C THR A 223 -22.51 4.17 -7.12
N GLY A 224 -21.86 3.13 -7.64
CA GLY A 224 -22.01 1.74 -7.19
C GLY A 224 -21.03 1.33 -6.11
N TRP A 225 -20.90 0.01 -5.92
CA TRP A 225 -19.88 -0.59 -5.07
C TRP A 225 -18.49 -0.38 -5.69
N ARG A 226 -17.54 0.10 -4.89
CA ARG A 226 -16.19 0.42 -5.37
C ARG A 226 -15.13 -0.29 -4.55
N VAL A 227 -14.01 -0.57 -5.20
CA VAL A 227 -12.79 -1.09 -4.56
C VAL A 227 -11.69 -0.05 -4.74
N GLU A 228 -11.10 0.38 -3.65
CA GLU A 228 -10.00 1.34 -3.62
C GLU A 228 -8.69 0.60 -3.32
N PHE A 229 -7.76 0.65 -4.28
CA PHE A 229 -6.41 0.09 -4.22
C PHE A 229 -5.44 1.15 -3.70
N ARG A 230 -4.85 0.92 -2.53
CA ARG A 230 -4.18 1.96 -1.70
C ARG A 230 -2.67 1.81 -1.44
N PRO A 231 -1.98 0.70 -1.76
CA PRO A 231 -0.63 0.48 -1.24
C PRO A 231 0.46 1.27 -1.95
N MET A 232 0.27 1.73 -3.20
CA MET A 232 1.37 2.28 -3.99
C MET A 232 1.94 3.58 -3.43
N ASP A 233 3.27 3.67 -3.41
CA ASP A 233 3.99 4.94 -3.21
C ASP A 233 3.72 5.87 -4.41
N ILE A 234 3.70 7.18 -4.17
CA ILE A 234 3.61 8.16 -5.26
C ILE A 234 4.96 8.26 -5.99
N GLN A 235 4.94 8.46 -7.31
CA GLN A 235 6.12 8.55 -8.17
C GLN A 235 6.48 10.01 -8.47
N ILE A 236 7.74 10.25 -8.87
CA ILE A 236 8.28 11.59 -9.16
C ILE A 236 7.59 12.26 -10.35
N SER A 237 7.29 11.49 -11.41
CA SER A 237 6.68 12.03 -12.63
C SER A 237 5.22 11.60 -12.82
N ASP A 238 4.44 12.45 -13.50
CA ASP A 238 3.07 12.14 -13.90
C ASP A 238 3.00 10.92 -14.83
N PHE A 239 4.02 10.71 -15.66
CA PHE A 239 4.12 9.53 -16.53
C PHE A 239 4.19 8.22 -15.73
N GLU A 240 5.04 8.16 -14.70
CA GLU A 240 5.17 6.97 -13.86
C GLU A 240 3.90 6.73 -13.03
N ASN A 241 3.29 7.79 -12.50
CA ASN A 241 2.02 7.70 -11.80
C ASN A 241 0.90 7.18 -12.72
N ALA A 242 0.78 7.74 -13.94
CA ALA A 242 -0.18 7.28 -14.93
C ALA A 242 0.06 5.82 -15.32
N ALA A 243 1.32 5.39 -15.49
CA ALA A 243 1.67 4.02 -15.81
C ALA A 243 1.17 3.03 -14.75
N LEU A 244 1.41 3.31 -13.47
CA LEU A 244 0.95 2.48 -12.36
C LEU A 244 -0.59 2.45 -12.27
N VAL A 245 -1.26 3.60 -12.40
CA VAL A 245 -2.73 3.68 -12.38
C VAL A 245 -3.34 2.87 -13.52
N VAL A 246 -2.87 3.09 -14.76
CA VAL A 246 -3.37 2.42 -15.95
C VAL A 246 -3.11 0.92 -15.87
N PHE A 247 -1.96 0.49 -15.33
CA PHE A 247 -1.67 -0.92 -15.16
C PHE A 247 -2.63 -1.61 -14.19
N VAL A 248 -2.87 -1.05 -13.00
CA VAL A 248 -3.83 -1.63 -12.06
C VAL A 248 -5.25 -1.61 -12.66
N ALA A 249 -5.63 -0.54 -13.35
CA ALA A 249 -6.91 -0.45 -14.04
C ALA A 249 -7.07 -1.54 -15.11
N LEU A 250 -6.06 -1.77 -15.95
CA LEU A 250 -6.08 -2.83 -16.95
C LEU A 250 -6.05 -4.21 -16.30
N LEU A 251 -5.33 -4.40 -15.19
CA LEU A 251 -5.33 -5.65 -14.44
C LEU A 251 -6.73 -6.00 -13.94
N THR A 252 -7.53 -5.04 -13.46
CA THR A 252 -8.94 -5.33 -13.10
C THR A 252 -9.73 -5.87 -14.30
N ARG A 253 -9.49 -5.35 -15.51
CA ARG A 253 -10.16 -5.83 -16.73
C ARG A 253 -9.67 -7.21 -17.14
N VAL A 254 -8.37 -7.47 -17.03
CA VAL A 254 -7.75 -8.76 -17.31
C VAL A 254 -8.26 -9.84 -16.34
N ILE A 255 -8.35 -9.51 -15.05
CA ILE A 255 -8.88 -10.42 -14.00
C ILE A 255 -10.29 -10.88 -14.38
N ILE A 256 -11.16 -9.94 -14.74
CA ILE A 256 -12.55 -10.24 -15.12
C ILE A 256 -12.60 -11.01 -16.44
N ALA A 257 -11.89 -10.52 -17.47
CA ALA A 257 -11.98 -11.08 -18.82
C ALA A 257 -11.44 -12.51 -18.93
N TYR A 258 -10.44 -12.86 -18.12
CA TYR A 258 -9.81 -14.18 -18.14
C TYR A 258 -10.13 -15.03 -16.91
N ASP A 259 -11.05 -14.58 -16.04
CA ASP A 259 -11.40 -15.26 -14.78
C ASP A 259 -10.16 -15.67 -13.98
N LEU A 260 -9.24 -14.71 -13.79
CA LEU A 260 -7.99 -14.98 -13.10
C LEU A 260 -8.24 -15.27 -11.61
N ASP A 261 -7.54 -16.27 -11.10
CA ASP A 261 -7.46 -16.58 -9.68
C ASP A 261 -6.03 -16.39 -9.18
N LEU A 262 -5.81 -15.27 -8.52
CA LEU A 262 -4.56 -14.81 -7.92
C LEU A 262 -4.56 -15.02 -6.39
N THR A 263 -5.68 -15.45 -5.81
CA THR A 263 -5.83 -15.56 -4.35
C THR A 263 -4.84 -16.58 -3.75
N ILE A 264 -4.22 -16.20 -2.64
CA ILE A 264 -3.30 -17.03 -1.85
C ILE A 264 -3.67 -16.90 -0.37
N PRO A 265 -3.26 -17.81 0.53
CA PRO A 265 -3.47 -17.65 1.96
C PRO A 265 -3.08 -16.26 2.47
N ILE A 266 -3.89 -15.65 3.35
CA ILE A 266 -3.66 -14.29 3.86
C ILE A 266 -2.32 -14.21 4.60
N SER A 267 -1.91 -15.26 5.31
CA SER A 267 -0.57 -15.37 5.91
C SER A 267 0.57 -15.10 4.93
N GLN A 268 0.41 -15.53 3.67
CA GLN A 268 1.39 -15.32 2.61
C GLN A 268 1.30 -13.91 2.00
N VAL A 269 0.11 -13.30 1.98
CA VAL A 269 -0.03 -11.89 1.59
C VAL A 269 0.60 -10.98 2.66
N ASP A 270 0.43 -11.31 3.93
CA ASP A 270 1.03 -10.61 5.07
C ASP A 270 2.56 -10.70 5.06
N GLU A 271 3.13 -11.89 4.86
CA GLU A 271 4.57 -12.07 4.69
C GLU A 271 5.11 -11.30 3.47
N ASN A 272 4.37 -11.29 2.36
CA ASN A 272 4.73 -10.49 1.19
C ASN A 272 4.74 -8.98 1.49
N MET A 273 3.88 -8.49 2.39
CA MET A 273 3.91 -7.08 2.79
C MET A 273 5.22 -6.76 3.49
N ASP A 274 5.71 -7.61 4.38
CA ASP A 274 7.03 -7.43 5.01
C ASP A 274 8.17 -7.50 3.98
N ILE A 275 8.14 -8.50 3.09
CA ILE A 275 9.14 -8.65 2.03
C ILE A 275 9.19 -7.41 1.13
N ALA A 276 8.05 -6.79 0.81
CA ALA A 276 7.97 -5.61 -0.03
C ALA A 276 8.73 -4.39 0.53
N HIS A 277 9.00 -4.35 1.83
CA HIS A 277 9.71 -3.23 2.46
C HIS A 277 11.22 -3.29 2.32
N TYR A 278 11.78 -4.49 2.22
CA TYR A 278 13.24 -4.67 2.23
C TYR A 278 13.90 -3.83 1.13
N ARG A 279 15.06 -3.25 1.45
CA ARG A 279 15.82 -2.48 0.48
C ARG A 279 16.13 -3.34 -0.75
N ASP A 280 15.78 -2.79 -1.91
CA ASP A 280 15.95 -3.43 -3.21
C ASP A 280 15.20 -4.77 -3.35
N SER A 281 14.06 -4.89 -2.65
CA SER A 281 13.22 -6.10 -2.66
C SER A 281 12.81 -6.51 -4.07
N VAL A 282 12.53 -5.53 -4.94
CA VAL A 282 12.09 -5.73 -6.34
C VAL A 282 13.04 -6.63 -7.14
N ARG A 283 14.35 -6.57 -6.87
CA ARG A 283 15.37 -7.37 -7.58
C ARG A 283 15.83 -8.60 -6.80
N ARG A 284 15.77 -8.56 -5.47
CA ARG A 284 16.49 -9.49 -4.60
C ARG A 284 15.61 -10.55 -3.98
N GLU A 285 14.35 -10.20 -3.72
CA GLU A 285 13.46 -11.04 -2.92
C GLU A 285 12.46 -11.80 -3.78
N LYS A 286 11.88 -12.82 -3.18
CA LYS A 286 10.82 -13.63 -3.78
C LYS A 286 9.52 -13.39 -3.02
N PHE A 287 8.43 -13.38 -3.77
CA PHE A 287 7.09 -13.18 -3.23
C PHE A 287 6.27 -14.44 -3.44
N TYR A 288 5.44 -14.81 -2.46
CA TYR A 288 4.41 -15.81 -2.66
C TYR A 288 3.45 -15.33 -3.74
N PHE A 289 3.27 -16.15 -4.77
CA PHE A 289 2.39 -15.83 -5.88
C PHE A 289 1.70 -17.07 -6.39
N ARG A 290 0.44 -16.92 -6.81
CA ARG A 290 -0.35 -18.03 -7.35
C ARG A 290 0.16 -18.43 -8.72
N TYR A 291 0.43 -19.72 -8.84
CA TYR A 291 1.04 -20.35 -9.99
C TYR A 291 0.15 -21.50 -10.47
N GLY A 292 -0.88 -21.15 -11.24
CA GLY A 292 -1.95 -22.08 -11.60
C GLY A 292 -2.72 -22.51 -10.36
N THR A 293 -2.59 -23.78 -9.96
CA THR A 293 -3.33 -24.34 -8.82
C THR A 293 -2.58 -24.33 -7.49
N TYR A 294 -1.30 -23.93 -7.48
CA TYR A 294 -0.49 -23.90 -6.26
C TYR A 294 0.16 -22.53 -6.05
N THR A 295 0.64 -22.26 -4.83
CA THR A 295 1.40 -21.03 -4.52
C THR A 295 2.89 -21.34 -4.43
N SER A 296 3.74 -20.45 -4.94
CA SER A 296 5.19 -20.57 -4.83
C SER A 296 5.82 -19.20 -4.63
N GLN A 297 7.00 -19.17 -4.02
CA GLN A 297 7.83 -17.97 -3.98
C GLN A 297 8.60 -17.81 -5.29
N ILE A 298 8.38 -16.70 -5.99
CA ILE A 298 9.03 -16.36 -7.28
C ILE A 298 9.49 -14.90 -7.29
N PHE A 299 10.44 -14.56 -8.17
CA PHE A 299 10.96 -13.19 -8.26
C PHE A 299 9.95 -12.23 -8.90
N MET A 300 10.08 -10.94 -8.60
CA MET A 300 9.22 -9.89 -9.20
C MET A 300 9.20 -9.95 -10.73
N ASN A 301 10.37 -10.16 -11.35
CA ASN A 301 10.48 -10.33 -12.80
C ASN A 301 9.58 -11.46 -13.32
N GLU A 302 9.51 -12.59 -12.61
CA GLU A 302 8.70 -13.74 -13.02
C GLU A 302 7.20 -13.47 -12.85
N ILE A 303 6.80 -12.70 -11.84
CA ILE A 303 5.41 -12.26 -11.64
C ILE A 303 4.99 -11.31 -12.76
N ILE A 304 5.84 -10.35 -13.10
CA ILE A 304 5.47 -9.26 -14.03
C ILE A 304 5.68 -9.65 -15.49
N ASN A 305 6.85 -10.21 -15.82
CA ASN A 305 7.24 -10.54 -17.19
C ASN A 305 7.02 -12.02 -17.54
N GLY A 306 6.71 -12.85 -16.55
CA GLY A 306 6.43 -14.26 -16.74
C GLY A 306 7.66 -15.16 -16.68
N ASN A 307 7.40 -16.44 -16.79
CA ASN A 307 8.39 -17.49 -16.89
C ASN A 307 7.80 -18.69 -17.68
N LYS A 308 8.44 -19.85 -17.59
CA LYS A 308 8.03 -21.05 -18.35
C LYS A 308 6.63 -21.59 -18.03
N HIS A 309 6.07 -21.32 -16.85
CA HIS A 309 4.73 -21.83 -16.49
C HIS A 309 3.73 -20.77 -15.99
N PHE A 310 4.12 -19.49 -15.83
CA PHE A 310 3.19 -18.38 -15.68
C PHE A 310 3.46 -17.33 -16.76
N PRO A 311 2.44 -16.88 -17.52
CA PRO A 311 2.64 -15.91 -18.59
C PRO A 311 3.20 -14.56 -18.15
N GLY A 312 2.94 -14.14 -16.91
CA GLY A 312 3.28 -12.81 -16.41
C GLY A 312 2.13 -11.82 -16.51
N LEU A 313 2.03 -10.90 -15.55
CA LEU A 313 0.98 -9.88 -15.52
C LEU A 313 1.04 -8.92 -16.70
N VAL A 314 2.23 -8.45 -17.10
CA VAL A 314 2.38 -7.56 -18.27
C VAL A 314 2.01 -8.28 -19.58
N PRO A 315 2.48 -9.51 -19.86
CA PRO A 315 2.03 -10.27 -21.03
C PRO A 315 0.52 -10.52 -21.07
N LEU A 316 -0.14 -10.77 -19.93
CA LEU A 316 -1.60 -10.90 -19.86
C LEU A 316 -2.31 -9.59 -20.22
N VAL A 317 -1.82 -8.45 -19.73
CA VAL A 317 -2.35 -7.12 -20.10
C VAL A 317 -2.14 -6.84 -21.59
N ARG A 318 -0.96 -7.14 -22.15
CA ARG A 318 -0.70 -6.99 -23.59
C ARG A 318 -1.68 -7.83 -24.42
N LYS A 319 -1.87 -9.10 -24.04
CA LYS A 319 -2.85 -9.98 -24.70
C LYS A 319 -4.25 -9.36 -24.70
N TYR A 320 -4.71 -8.87 -23.54
CA TYR A 320 -6.02 -8.22 -23.42
C TYR A 320 -6.15 -7.01 -24.33
N ILE A 321 -5.13 -6.14 -24.40
CA ILE A 321 -5.14 -4.97 -25.30
C ILE A 321 -5.17 -5.40 -26.77
N HIS A 322 -4.43 -6.44 -27.15
CA HIS A 322 -4.40 -6.94 -28.54
C HIS A 322 -5.76 -7.50 -28.99
N GLU A 323 -6.53 -8.10 -28.10
CA GLU A 323 -7.87 -8.62 -28.37
C GLU A 323 -8.95 -7.53 -28.53
N ARG A 324 -8.63 -6.28 -28.16
CA ARG A 324 -9.53 -5.13 -28.32
C ARG A 324 -9.37 -4.52 -29.69
N GLU A 325 -10.35 -4.64 -30.58
CA GLU A 325 -10.32 -4.03 -31.92
C GLU A 325 -10.62 -2.52 -31.91
N ASP A 326 -11.25 -2.03 -30.83
CA ASP A 326 -11.78 -0.66 -30.68
C ASP A 326 -10.75 0.39 -30.25
N MET A 327 -9.47 0.00 -30.07
CA MET A 327 -8.43 0.88 -29.53
C MET A 327 -7.52 1.45 -30.62
N ASP A 328 -7.37 2.77 -30.64
CA ASP A 328 -6.51 3.48 -31.58
C ASP A 328 -5.01 3.25 -31.32
N GLU A 329 -4.19 3.43 -32.36
CA GLU A 329 -2.75 3.15 -32.32
C GLU A 329 -1.99 4.03 -31.33
N ASN A 330 -2.37 5.30 -31.15
CA ASN A 330 -1.67 6.21 -30.23
C ASN A 330 -1.91 5.81 -28.78
N THR A 331 -3.14 5.43 -28.44
CA THR A 331 -3.47 4.89 -27.12
C THR A 331 -2.70 3.59 -26.86
N ARG A 332 -2.66 2.67 -27.83
CA ARG A 332 -1.87 1.43 -27.70
C ARG A 332 -0.39 1.70 -27.46
N HIS A 333 0.19 2.61 -28.24
CA HIS A 333 1.59 2.98 -28.11
C HIS A 333 1.89 3.56 -26.72
N THR A 334 1.02 4.45 -26.22
CA THR A 334 1.14 5.04 -24.89
C THR A 334 1.08 3.98 -23.78
N ILE A 335 0.10 3.07 -23.86
CA ILE A 335 -0.01 1.98 -22.89
C ILE A 335 1.22 1.06 -22.94
N GLU A 336 1.75 0.77 -24.12
CA GLU A 336 2.97 -0.04 -24.24
C GLU A 336 4.17 0.63 -23.55
N GLN A 337 4.31 1.96 -23.61
CA GLN A 337 5.35 2.66 -22.84
C GLN A 337 5.15 2.50 -21.33
N TYR A 338 3.91 2.54 -20.84
CA TYR A 338 3.60 2.27 -19.43
C TYR A 338 3.95 0.83 -19.03
N LEU A 339 3.62 -0.15 -19.87
CA LEU A 339 3.94 -1.55 -19.62
C LEU A 339 5.45 -1.80 -19.66
N LEU A 340 6.18 -1.12 -20.54
CA LEU A 340 7.65 -1.21 -20.60
C LEU A 340 8.30 -0.66 -19.34
N LEU A 341 7.80 0.44 -18.76
CA LEU A 341 8.30 0.95 -17.48
C LEU A 341 8.20 -0.12 -16.38
N ILE A 342 7.01 -0.72 -16.24
CA ILE A 342 6.73 -1.71 -15.20
C ILE A 342 7.54 -2.98 -15.42
N SER A 343 7.59 -3.46 -16.67
CA SER A 343 8.38 -4.61 -17.10
C SER A 343 9.86 -4.45 -16.77
N LYS A 344 10.45 -3.29 -17.10
CA LYS A 344 11.86 -2.99 -16.85
C LYS A 344 12.19 -2.69 -15.38
N ARG A 345 11.23 -2.20 -14.60
CA ARG A 345 11.42 -2.11 -13.13
C ARG A 345 11.47 -3.50 -12.52
N ALA A 346 10.59 -4.40 -12.96
CA ALA A 346 10.52 -5.76 -12.45
C ALA A 346 11.75 -6.61 -12.79
N ASP A 347 12.37 -6.41 -13.95
CA ASP A 347 13.60 -7.13 -14.35
C ASP A 347 14.90 -6.45 -13.85
N GLY A 348 14.80 -5.26 -13.26
CA GLY A 348 15.92 -4.49 -12.73
C GLY A 348 16.67 -3.63 -13.75
N THR A 349 16.25 -3.61 -15.02
CA THR A 349 16.80 -2.72 -16.05
C THR A 349 16.55 -1.24 -15.74
N LEU A 350 15.40 -0.93 -15.13
CA LEU A 350 15.09 0.38 -14.59
C LEU A 350 15.00 0.31 -13.06
N LEU A 351 15.48 1.37 -12.41
CA LEU A 351 15.41 1.51 -10.96
C LEU A 351 13.99 1.87 -10.51
N THR A 352 13.62 1.46 -9.30
CA THR A 352 12.55 2.10 -8.55
C THR A 352 12.99 3.51 -8.12
N ASN A 353 12.04 4.38 -7.80
CA ASN A 353 12.37 5.72 -7.31
C ASN A 353 13.16 5.65 -5.99
N ALA A 354 12.90 4.67 -5.12
CA ALA A 354 13.71 4.47 -3.92
C ALA A 354 15.16 4.10 -4.24
N SER A 355 15.38 3.17 -5.17
CA SER A 355 16.74 2.81 -5.61
C SER A 355 17.46 4.00 -6.27
N TRP A 356 16.77 4.75 -7.13
CA TRP A 356 17.34 5.93 -7.78
C TRP A 356 17.69 7.05 -6.78
N ILE A 357 16.80 7.37 -5.83
CA ILE A 357 17.07 8.35 -4.77
C ILE A 357 18.29 7.92 -3.95
N ARG A 358 18.38 6.63 -3.62
CA ARG A 358 19.52 6.08 -2.88
C ARG A 358 20.81 6.22 -3.68
N GLU A 359 20.84 5.83 -4.95
CA GLU A 359 22.01 6.01 -5.81
C GLU A 359 22.42 7.48 -5.97
N PHE A 360 21.45 8.39 -6.06
CA PHE A 360 21.71 9.82 -6.08
C PHE A 360 22.47 10.27 -4.82
N VAL A 361 22.02 9.85 -3.64
CA VAL A 361 22.70 10.18 -2.36
C VAL A 361 24.09 9.55 -2.31
N LEU A 362 24.22 8.25 -2.61
CA LEU A 362 25.48 7.52 -2.51
C LEU A 362 26.57 8.06 -3.45
N SER A 363 26.16 8.65 -4.59
CA SER A 363 27.07 9.25 -5.57
C SER A 363 27.30 10.75 -5.36
N HIS A 364 26.61 11.38 -4.41
CA HIS A 364 26.72 12.81 -4.16
C HIS A 364 28.08 13.18 -3.56
N SER A 365 28.74 14.24 -4.06
CA SER A 365 30.07 14.65 -3.61
C SER A 365 30.15 14.98 -2.11
N SER A 366 29.05 15.49 -1.57
CA SER A 366 28.93 15.86 -0.15
C SER A 366 28.52 14.70 0.77
N TYR A 367 28.22 13.52 0.21
CA TYR A 367 27.84 12.36 1.02
C TYR A 367 29.07 11.76 1.72
N LYS A 368 28.94 11.54 3.02
CA LYS A 368 30.04 11.12 3.90
C LYS A 368 29.99 9.64 4.24
N GLN A 369 29.25 8.82 3.50
CA GLN A 369 29.16 7.37 3.75
C GLN A 369 28.74 7.04 5.19
N ASP A 370 27.99 7.93 5.82
CA ASP A 370 27.55 7.88 7.23
C ASP A 370 26.02 7.76 7.32
N SER A 371 25.35 7.55 6.18
CA SER A 371 23.89 7.52 6.03
C SER A 371 23.17 8.83 6.32
N VAL A 372 23.90 9.94 6.53
CA VAL A 372 23.32 11.26 6.78
C VAL A 372 23.03 11.99 5.47
N ILE A 373 21.84 12.58 5.38
CA ILE A 373 21.43 13.48 4.30
C ILE A 373 21.63 14.91 4.77
N SER A 374 22.65 15.59 4.25
CA SER A 374 22.87 17.02 4.52
C SER A 374 21.85 17.89 3.79
N GLU A 375 21.73 19.16 4.22
CA GLU A 375 20.88 20.14 3.54
C GLU A 375 21.26 20.32 2.06
N GLU A 376 22.55 20.23 1.72
CA GLU A 376 23.04 20.29 0.33
C GLU A 376 22.54 19.10 -0.49
N ILE A 377 22.71 17.86 0.01
CA ILE A 377 22.21 16.65 -0.65
C ILE A 377 20.69 16.73 -0.83
N GLN A 378 19.97 17.18 0.21
CA GLN A 378 18.52 17.34 0.15
C GLN A 378 18.12 18.37 -0.90
N TYR A 379 18.77 19.54 -0.94
CA TYR A 379 18.49 20.58 -1.91
C TYR A 379 18.69 20.07 -3.33
N ASP A 380 19.83 19.46 -3.62
CA ASP A 380 20.17 18.96 -4.95
C ASP A 380 19.25 17.81 -5.38
N LEU A 381 18.87 16.93 -4.45
CA LEU A 381 17.90 15.86 -4.71
C LEU A 381 16.53 16.44 -5.11
N ILE A 382 15.99 17.37 -4.31
CA ILE A 382 14.69 18.00 -4.59
C ILE A 382 14.74 18.76 -5.91
N TRP A 383 15.82 19.50 -6.17
CA TRP A 383 16.00 20.20 -7.43
C TRP A 383 16.03 19.23 -8.62
N LYS A 384 16.73 18.09 -8.49
CA LYS A 384 16.76 17.06 -9.53
C LYS A 384 15.39 16.44 -9.78
N MET A 385 14.61 16.18 -8.72
CA MET A 385 13.22 15.72 -8.85
C MET A 385 12.35 16.75 -9.58
N VAL A 386 12.48 18.05 -9.26
CA VAL A 386 11.77 19.14 -9.96
C VAL A 386 12.15 19.20 -11.44
N GLN A 387 13.41 18.95 -11.79
CA GLN A 387 13.83 18.84 -13.19
C GLN A 387 13.15 17.67 -13.89
N ILE A 388 13.17 16.46 -13.30
CA ILE A 388 12.51 15.26 -13.86
C ILE A 388 11.02 15.53 -14.11
N THR A 389 10.32 16.11 -13.14
CA THR A 389 8.90 16.44 -13.27
C THR A 389 8.63 17.46 -14.40
N ASN A 390 9.55 18.40 -14.64
CA ASN A 390 9.38 19.47 -15.65
C ASN A 390 9.94 19.13 -17.04
N GLU A 391 10.89 18.20 -17.16
CA GLU A 391 11.44 17.77 -18.45
C GLU A 391 10.35 17.16 -19.36
N HIS A 392 9.29 16.60 -18.77
CA HIS A 392 8.09 16.14 -19.49
C HIS A 392 7.13 17.26 -19.95
N LYS A 393 7.32 18.52 -19.51
CA LYS A 393 6.49 19.68 -19.93
C LYS A 393 7.05 20.44 -21.13
N LYS A 394 8.29 20.17 -21.55
CA LYS A 394 8.83 20.74 -22.79
C LYS A 394 8.38 19.90 -23.98
N LEU A 395 7.19 20.23 -24.50
CA LEU A 395 6.86 19.90 -25.89
C LEU A 395 7.97 20.46 -26.79
N PRO A 396 8.46 19.72 -27.80
CA PRO A 396 9.33 20.28 -28.81
C PRO A 396 8.56 21.35 -29.56
N THR A 397 8.82 22.62 -29.25
CA THR A 397 8.47 23.73 -30.12
C THR A 397 9.46 23.71 -31.28
N ASN A 398 8.91 23.49 -32.49
CA ASN A 398 9.62 23.57 -33.78
C ASN A 398 10.54 24.79 -33.90
#